data_AF-A0A979GEX4-F1
#
_entry.id   AF-A0A979GEX4-F1
#
_cell.length_a   1.000
_cell.length_b   1.000
_cell.length_c   1.000
_cell.angle_alpha   90.00
_cell.angle_beta   90.00
_cell.angle_gamma   90.00
#
_symmetry.space_group_name_H-M   'P 1'
#
loop_
_entity.id
_entity.type
_entity.pdbx_description
1 polymer ?
#
loop_
_entity_poly.entity_id
_entity_poly.type
_entity_poly.pdbx_seq_one_letter_code
_entity_poly.pdbx_strand_id
1 'polypeptide(L)'
;MLEKSLATLFALLILATLINRFLLWRLPERKGDEVTLRIRTWWGIVICFSLVISGPRWMTLTFFALISFLALKEYCTLISIHFPRWLYWVIPLNYLLIGFNCFELFLLFIPLAGFLILATGQVFVGDPSGFLHTVSAIFWGWIMTVFALSHAAWLLMLPTTNIQGGALLVLFLLALTESNDIAQYLGNDSNLLIVFYVQIMPDDFVMQLHRF
;
A
#
# COMPACT_ATOMS: atom_id res chain seq x y z
N MET A 1 -21.98 -8.69 10.09
CA MET A 1 -20.64 -9.26 10.34
C MET A 1 -19.57 -8.18 10.35
N LEU A 2 -19.60 -7.24 9.39
CA LEU A 2 -18.70 -6.10 9.33
C LEU A 2 -18.55 -5.32 10.65
N GLU A 3 -19.66 -4.90 11.26
CA GLU A 3 -19.65 -4.15 12.52
C GLU A 3 -18.97 -4.91 13.66
N LYS A 4 -19.15 -6.23 13.70
CA LYS A 4 -18.48 -7.10 14.69
C LYS A 4 -16.98 -7.13 14.45
N SER A 5 -16.54 -7.23 13.18
CA SER A 5 -15.11 -7.19 12.83
C SER A 5 -14.46 -5.84 13.16
N LEU A 6 -15.15 -4.72 12.87
CA LEU A 6 -14.67 -3.39 13.27
C LEU A 6 -14.59 -3.26 14.80
N ALA A 7 -15.62 -3.70 15.52
CA ALA A 7 -15.62 -3.70 16.98
C ALA A 7 -14.46 -4.53 17.56
N THR A 8 -14.15 -5.69 16.98
CA THR A 8 -12.99 -6.51 17.37
C THR A 8 -11.66 -5.77 17.13
N LEU A 9 -11.50 -5.07 16.00
CA LEU A 9 -10.30 -4.28 15.72
C LEU A 9 -10.12 -3.13 16.72
N PHE A 10 -11.19 -2.38 17.00
CA PHE A 10 -11.16 -1.32 18.00
C PHE A 10 -10.86 -1.87 19.41
N ALA A 11 -11.47 -2.99 19.79
CA ALA A 11 -11.21 -3.63 21.09
C ALA A 11 -9.74 -4.08 21.23
N LEU A 12 -9.17 -4.66 20.18
CA LEU A 12 -7.77 -5.10 20.16
C LEU A 12 -6.81 -3.90 20.26
N LEU A 13 -7.10 -2.81 19.55
CA LEU A 13 -6.32 -1.57 19.64
C LEU A 13 -6.39 -0.91 21.02
N ILE A 14 -7.57 -0.89 21.64
CA ILE A 14 -7.75 -0.40 23.02
C ILE A 14 -6.90 -1.25 23.96
N LEU A 15 -6.98 -2.58 23.85
CA LEU A 15 -6.17 -3.48 24.67
C LEU A 15 -4.67 -3.23 24.49
N ALA A 16 -4.19 -3.10 23.25
CA ALA A 16 -2.78 -2.80 22.96
C ALA A 16 -2.35 -1.44 23.56
N THR A 17 -3.22 -0.44 23.49
CA THR A 17 -2.99 0.89 24.08
C THR A 17 -2.90 0.81 25.61
N LEU A 18 -3.78 0.03 26.25
CA LEU A 18 -3.78 -0.19 27.70
C LEU A 18 -2.54 -0.96 28.16
N ILE A 19 -2.15 -2.02 27.45
CA ILE A 19 -0.93 -2.79 27.74
C ILE A 19 0.30 -1.89 27.62
N ASN A 20 0.40 -1.09 26.56
CA ASN A 20 1.53 -0.18 26.37
C ASN A 20 1.61 0.88 27.50
N ARG A 21 0.47 1.49 27.87
CA ARG A 21 0.41 2.42 29.01
C ARG A 21 0.80 1.76 30.33
N PHE A 22 0.32 0.53 30.59
CA PHE A 22 0.67 -0.23 31.77
C PHE A 22 2.16 -0.57 31.83
N LEU A 23 2.75 -0.94 30.68
CA LEU A 23 4.15 -1.33 30.58
C LEU A 23 5.10 -0.13 30.72
N LEU A 24 4.71 1.04 30.19
CA LEU A 24 5.39 2.32 30.42
C LEU A 24 5.33 2.75 31.89
N TRP A 25 4.19 2.54 32.54
CA TRP A 25 4.01 2.84 33.96
C TRP A 25 4.87 1.94 34.86
N ARG A 26 5.08 0.67 34.47
CA ARG A 26 5.91 -0.31 35.18
C ARG A 26 7.41 -0.19 34.91
N LEU A 27 7.82 0.26 33.72
CA LEU A 27 9.22 0.29 33.28
C LEU A 27 9.56 1.67 32.66
N PRO A 28 9.90 2.68 33.48
CA PRO A 28 10.19 4.04 33.01
C PRO A 28 11.42 4.14 32.09
N GLU A 29 12.38 3.23 32.23
CA GLU A 29 13.62 3.14 31.42
C GLU A 29 13.39 2.50 30.04
N ARG A 30 12.19 2.00 29.74
CA ARG A 30 11.90 1.36 28.45
C ARG A 30 11.79 2.43 27.36
N LYS A 31 12.43 2.19 26.21
CA LYS A 31 12.30 2.97 24.98
C LYS A 31 10.89 2.84 24.37
N GLY A 32 9.86 3.32 25.08
CA GLY A 32 8.46 3.13 24.73
C GLY A 32 7.92 4.13 23.72
N ASP A 33 8.74 5.09 23.28
CA ASP A 33 8.35 6.09 22.28
C ASP A 33 8.02 5.45 20.93
N GLU A 34 8.75 4.41 20.52
CA GLU A 34 8.52 3.75 19.23
C GLU A 34 7.19 2.99 19.20
N VAL A 35 6.88 2.22 20.26
CA VAL A 35 5.62 1.48 20.37
C VAL A 35 4.43 2.44 20.50
N THR A 36 4.61 3.53 21.25
CA THR A 36 3.57 4.54 21.43
C THR A 36 3.28 5.28 20.12
N LEU A 37 4.32 5.61 19.34
CA LEU A 37 4.17 6.23 18.03
C LEU A 37 3.42 5.32 17.06
N ARG A 38 3.76 4.03 17.01
CA ARG A 38 3.08 3.02 16.18
C ARG A 38 1.60 2.87 16.56
N ILE A 39 1.28 2.74 17.84
CA ILE A 39 -0.12 2.68 18.29
C ILE A 39 -0.88 3.94 17.86
N ARG A 40 -0.25 5.12 17.91
CA ARG A 40 -0.88 6.38 17.47
C ARG A 40 -1.14 6.41 15.96
N THR A 41 -0.19 5.97 15.13
CA THR A 41 -0.40 5.91 13.66
C THR A 41 -1.49 4.90 13.31
N TRP A 42 -1.54 3.76 14.01
CA TRP A 42 -2.57 2.74 13.84
C TRP A 42 -3.99 3.23 14.15
N TRP A 43 -4.16 4.00 15.23
CA TRP A 43 -5.45 4.65 15.50
C TRP A 43 -5.90 5.52 14.32
N GLY A 44 -4.97 6.24 13.70
CA GLY A 44 -5.23 7.02 12.48
C GLY A 44 -5.70 6.14 11.32
N ILE A 45 -4.97 5.06 11.03
CA ILE A 45 -5.28 4.13 9.93
C ILE A 45 -6.65 3.47 10.15
N VAL A 46 -6.92 2.92 11.32
CA VAL A 46 -8.18 2.19 11.61
C VAL A 46 -9.38 3.12 11.59
N ILE A 47 -9.27 4.34 12.15
CA ILE A 47 -10.36 5.32 12.08
C ILE A 47 -10.63 5.71 10.63
N CYS A 48 -9.57 6.01 9.87
CA CYS A 48 -9.70 6.43 8.49
C CYS A 48 -10.32 5.32 7.61
N PHE A 49 -9.84 4.08 7.72
CA PHE A 49 -10.40 2.93 7.01
C PHE A 49 -11.84 2.62 7.42
N SER A 50 -12.17 2.74 8.70
CA SER A 50 -13.54 2.52 9.18
C SER A 50 -14.52 3.51 8.57
N LEU A 51 -14.12 4.79 8.43
CA LEU A 51 -14.92 5.80 7.75
C LEU A 51 -15.10 5.44 6.27
N VAL A 52 -14.00 5.13 5.57
CA VAL A 52 -14.00 4.80 4.14
C VAL A 52 -14.91 3.61 3.83
N ILE A 53 -14.82 2.53 4.61
CA ILE A 53 -15.61 1.31 4.43
C ILE A 53 -17.10 1.56 4.71
N SER A 54 -17.43 2.45 5.65
CA SER A 54 -18.82 2.75 6.03
C SER A 54 -19.49 3.76 5.09
N GLY A 55 -18.72 4.46 4.26
CA GLY A 55 -19.23 5.49 3.35
C GLY A 55 -19.67 4.98 1.98
N PRO A 56 -20.07 5.90 1.08
CA PRO A 56 -20.46 5.56 -0.27
C PRO A 56 -19.26 5.14 -1.12
N ARG A 57 -19.51 4.35 -2.17
CA ARG A 57 -18.51 3.83 -3.12
C ARG A 57 -17.50 4.88 -3.60
N TRP A 58 -17.97 6.08 -3.94
CA TRP A 58 -17.11 7.17 -4.40
C TRP A 58 -16.07 7.60 -3.37
N MET A 59 -16.39 7.53 -2.08
CA MET A 59 -15.46 7.88 -1.00
C MET A 59 -14.26 6.95 -0.98
N THR A 60 -14.48 5.64 -1.17
CA THR A 60 -13.42 4.64 -1.30
C THR A 60 -12.53 4.90 -2.50
N LEU A 61 -13.11 5.18 -3.67
CA LEU A 61 -12.33 5.48 -4.87
C LEU A 61 -11.47 6.72 -4.69
N THR A 62 -12.05 7.80 -4.16
CA THR A 62 -11.31 9.04 -3.93
C THR A 62 -10.21 8.83 -2.89
N PHE A 63 -10.48 8.10 -1.82
CA PHE A 63 -9.49 7.81 -0.78
C PHE A 63 -8.28 7.06 -1.32
N PHE A 64 -8.50 5.92 -1.99
CA PHE A 64 -7.41 5.14 -2.56
C PHE A 64 -6.70 5.87 -3.72
N ALA A 65 -7.43 6.66 -4.52
CA ALA A 65 -6.81 7.51 -5.54
C ALA A 65 -5.87 8.56 -4.93
N LEU A 66 -6.26 9.19 -3.82
CA LEU A 66 -5.40 10.12 -3.09
C LEU A 66 -4.17 9.43 -2.51
N ILE A 67 -4.32 8.24 -1.91
CA ILE A 67 -3.17 7.47 -1.41
C ILE A 67 -2.23 7.11 -2.57
N SER A 68 -2.75 6.59 -3.69
CA SER A 68 -1.94 6.29 -4.86
C SER A 68 -1.21 7.52 -5.41
N PHE A 69 -1.86 8.69 -5.41
CA PHE A 69 -1.22 9.93 -5.83
C PHE A 69 -0.09 10.35 -4.89
N LEU A 70 -0.31 10.30 -3.57
CA LEU A 70 0.72 10.61 -2.58
C LEU A 70 1.88 9.62 -2.65
N ALA A 71 1.59 8.32 -2.76
CA ALA A 71 2.59 7.27 -2.89
C ALA A 71 3.44 7.44 -4.17
N LEU A 72 2.80 7.76 -5.30
CA LEU A 72 3.51 8.01 -6.55
C LEU A 72 4.38 9.27 -6.46
N LYS A 73 3.91 10.34 -5.82
CA LYS A 73 4.70 11.55 -5.59
C LYS A 73 5.94 11.27 -4.74
N GLU A 74 5.79 10.50 -3.65
CA GLU A 74 6.91 10.12 -2.80
C GLU A 74 7.91 9.26 -3.56
N TYR A 75 7.43 8.27 -4.32
CA TYR A 75 8.26 7.42 -5.18
C TYR A 75 9.07 8.24 -6.18
N CYS A 76 8.44 9.19 -6.89
CA CYS A 76 9.12 10.07 -7.84
C CYS A 76 10.20 10.93 -7.16
N THR A 77 9.95 11.36 -5.93
CA THR A 77 10.90 12.15 -5.14
C THR A 77 12.13 11.33 -4.77
N LEU A 78 11.93 10.06 -4.36
CA LEU A 78 13.02 9.15 -4.00
C LEU A 78 13.94 8.82 -5.17
N ILE A 79 13.35 8.51 -6.34
CA ILE A 79 14.13 8.10 -7.50
C ILE A 79 14.71 9.30 -8.28
N SER A 80 14.33 10.53 -7.94
CA SER A 80 14.82 11.77 -8.54
C SER A 80 14.67 11.82 -10.07
N ILE A 81 13.68 11.14 -10.63
CA ILE A 81 13.38 11.14 -12.07
C ILE A 81 12.34 12.21 -12.37
N HIS A 82 12.52 12.91 -13.50
CA HIS A 82 11.51 13.83 -14.00
C HIS A 82 10.24 13.08 -14.40
N PHE A 83 9.16 13.28 -13.63
CA PHE A 83 7.87 12.68 -13.91
C PHE A 83 6.96 13.66 -14.68
N PRO A 84 6.68 13.43 -15.97
CA PRO A 84 5.87 14.37 -16.73
C PRO A 84 4.42 14.38 -16.23
N ARG A 85 3.86 15.59 -16.08
CA ARG A 85 2.58 15.81 -15.38
C ARG A 85 1.40 15.03 -15.98
N TRP A 86 1.43 14.78 -17.29
CA TRP A 86 0.35 14.06 -17.97
C TRP A 86 0.23 12.60 -17.53
N LEU A 87 1.31 11.99 -17.02
CA LEU A 87 1.28 10.61 -16.51
C LEU A 87 0.46 10.47 -15.22
N TYR A 88 0.23 11.54 -14.47
CA TYR A 88 -0.64 11.49 -13.29
C TYR A 88 -2.11 11.24 -13.66
N TRP A 89 -2.52 11.46 -14.92
CA TRP A 89 -3.87 11.12 -15.39
C TRP A 89 -4.16 9.62 -15.35
N VAL A 90 -3.13 8.77 -15.27
CA VAL A 90 -3.32 7.33 -15.11
C VAL A 90 -4.11 7.01 -13.84
N ILE A 91 -3.92 7.79 -12.77
CA ILE A 91 -4.58 7.55 -11.48
C ILE A 91 -6.10 7.73 -11.58
N PRO A 92 -6.64 8.93 -11.90
CA PRO A 92 -8.08 9.10 -11.99
C PRO A 92 -8.69 8.17 -13.02
N LEU A 93 -8.01 7.91 -14.15
CA LEU A 93 -8.53 7.01 -15.17
C LEU A 93 -8.62 5.56 -14.66
N ASN A 94 -7.60 5.07 -13.95
CA ASN A 94 -7.59 3.75 -13.34
C ASN A 94 -8.72 3.58 -12.30
N TYR A 95 -8.91 4.56 -11.42
CA TYR A 95 -9.96 4.50 -10.40
C TYR A 95 -11.38 4.70 -10.98
N LEU A 96 -11.52 5.45 -12.08
CA LEU A 96 -12.79 5.55 -12.81
C LEU A 96 -13.17 4.22 -13.47
N LEU A 97 -12.22 3.47 -14.03
CA LEU A 97 -12.48 2.14 -14.59
C LEU A 97 -13.06 1.18 -13.53
N ILE A 98 -12.54 1.24 -12.30
CA ILE A 98 -13.08 0.50 -11.17
C ILE A 98 -14.50 0.95 -10.86
N GLY A 99 -14.76 2.26 -10.83
CA GLY A 99 -16.10 2.82 -10.57
C GLY A 99 -17.16 2.42 -11.60
N PHE A 100 -16.77 2.28 -12.88
CA PHE A 100 -17.65 1.80 -13.95
C PHE A 100 -17.79 0.27 -13.99
N ASN A 101 -17.13 -0.47 -13.11
CA ASN A 101 -17.08 -1.94 -13.08
C ASN A 101 -16.46 -2.57 -14.34
N CYS A 102 -15.58 -1.85 -15.03
CA CYS A 102 -14.85 -2.34 -16.21
C CYS A 102 -13.58 -3.11 -15.80
N PHE A 103 -13.75 -4.23 -15.09
CA PHE A 103 -12.64 -4.92 -14.42
C PHE A 103 -11.59 -5.51 -15.38
N GLU A 104 -12.04 -6.03 -16.52
CA GLU A 104 -11.14 -6.56 -17.56
C GLU A 104 -10.21 -5.46 -18.09
N LEU A 105 -10.78 -4.28 -18.34
CA LEU A 105 -10.01 -3.13 -18.81
C LEU A 105 -9.09 -2.60 -17.71
N PHE A 106 -9.56 -2.55 -16.46
CA PHE A 106 -8.76 -2.18 -15.30
C PHE A 106 -7.48 -3.04 -15.16
N LEU A 107 -7.62 -4.38 -15.22
CA LEU A 107 -6.50 -5.31 -15.09
C LEU A 107 -5.44 -5.13 -16.18
N LEU A 108 -5.87 -4.75 -17.39
CA LEU A 108 -4.99 -4.53 -18.55
C LEU A 108 -4.47 -3.10 -18.64
N PHE A 109 -5.12 -2.13 -17.99
CA PHE A 109 -4.90 -0.71 -18.21
C PHE A 109 -3.46 -0.29 -17.90
N ILE A 110 -2.97 -0.58 -16.69
CA ILE A 110 -1.60 -0.19 -16.33
C ILE A 110 -0.56 -1.16 -16.92
N PRO A 111 -0.66 -2.49 -16.70
CA PRO A 111 0.40 -3.42 -17.12
C PRO A 111 0.63 -3.47 -18.63
N LEU A 112 -0.43 -3.34 -19.43
CA LEU A 112 -0.34 -3.41 -20.88
C LEU A 112 -0.42 -2.01 -21.52
N ALA A 113 -1.54 -1.31 -21.35
CA ALA A 113 -1.75 -0.03 -22.04
C ALA A 113 -0.82 1.07 -21.51
N GLY A 114 -0.61 1.13 -20.19
CA GLY A 114 0.30 2.06 -19.54
C GLY A 114 1.73 1.89 -20.04
N PHE A 115 2.23 0.64 -20.09
CA PHE A 115 3.56 0.36 -20.62
C PHE A 115 3.74 0.84 -22.07
N LEU A 116 2.77 0.51 -22.93
CA LEU A 116 2.82 0.92 -24.35
C LEU A 116 2.77 2.43 -24.51
N ILE A 117 1.84 3.12 -23.84
CA ILE A 117 1.71 4.58 -23.89
C ILE A 117 2.98 5.26 -23.39
N LEU A 118 3.56 4.75 -22.31
CA LEU A 118 4.80 5.29 -21.74
C LEU A 118 5.99 5.09 -22.69
N ALA A 119 6.19 3.87 -23.18
CA ALA A 119 7.30 3.55 -24.07
C ALA A 119 7.22 4.37 -25.36
N THR A 120 6.03 4.44 -25.98
CA THR A 120 5.78 5.28 -27.16
C THR A 120 5.97 6.76 -26.86
N GLY A 121 5.46 7.27 -25.73
CA GLY A 121 5.62 8.66 -25.32
C GLY A 121 7.09 9.07 -25.16
N GLN A 122 7.92 8.19 -24.58
CA GLN A 122 9.35 8.43 -24.42
C GLN A 122 10.10 8.40 -25.75
N VAL A 123 9.70 7.55 -26.71
CA VAL A 123 10.28 7.56 -28.07
C VAL A 123 10.08 8.91 -28.75
N PHE A 124 8.92 9.56 -28.57
CA PHE A 124 8.64 10.88 -29.14
C PHE A 124 9.45 12.03 -28.50
N VAL A 125 9.93 11.88 -27.26
CA VAL A 125 10.80 12.87 -26.62
C VAL A 125 12.19 12.90 -27.30
N GLY A 126 12.59 11.79 -27.94
CA GLY A 126 13.78 11.73 -28.79
C GLY A 126 15.11 11.67 -28.03
N ASP A 127 15.09 11.47 -26.71
CA ASP A 127 16.30 11.28 -25.91
C ASP A 127 16.54 9.77 -25.63
N PRO A 128 17.52 9.14 -26.32
CA PRO A 128 17.82 7.73 -26.10
C PRO A 128 18.62 7.50 -24.80
N SER A 129 19.17 8.54 -24.18
CA SER A 129 19.98 8.39 -22.98
C SER A 129 19.11 8.02 -21.78
N GLY A 130 19.40 6.89 -21.14
CA GLY A 130 18.61 6.43 -19.98
C GLY A 130 17.15 6.08 -20.28
N PHE A 131 16.79 5.83 -21.56
CA PHE A 131 15.42 5.47 -21.96
C PHE A 131 14.87 4.29 -21.14
N LEU A 132 15.61 3.17 -21.11
CA LEU A 132 15.17 1.98 -20.39
C LEU A 132 15.03 2.23 -18.89
N HIS A 133 15.93 3.00 -18.29
CA HIS A 133 15.88 3.36 -16.87
C HIS A 133 14.66 4.22 -16.56
N THR A 134 14.35 5.21 -17.39
CA THR A 134 13.20 6.11 -17.20
C THR A 134 11.88 5.36 -17.38
N VAL A 135 11.77 4.57 -18.46
CA VAL A 135 10.57 3.77 -18.74
C VAL A 135 10.35 2.73 -17.63
N SER A 136 11.38 1.99 -17.23
CA SER A 136 11.26 0.96 -16.20
C SER A 136 10.90 1.55 -14.84
N ALA A 137 11.55 2.65 -14.44
CA ALA A 137 11.27 3.31 -13.17
C ALA A 137 9.84 3.87 -13.10
N ILE A 138 9.40 4.58 -14.15
CA ILE A 138 8.03 5.12 -14.19
C ILE A 138 7.00 3.98 -14.18
N PHE A 139 7.22 2.96 -15.00
CA PHE A 139 6.33 1.80 -15.08
C PHE A 139 6.25 1.06 -13.75
N TRP A 140 7.39 0.81 -13.11
CA TRP A 140 7.44 0.15 -11.80
C TRP A 140 6.75 0.99 -10.72
N GLY A 141 6.94 2.31 -10.75
CA GLY A 141 6.22 3.25 -9.90
C GLY A 141 4.72 3.12 -10.05
N TRP A 142 4.20 3.08 -11.29
CA TRP A 142 2.77 2.86 -11.54
C TRP A 142 2.27 1.51 -11.05
N ILE A 143 3.04 0.44 -11.26
CA ILE A 143 2.66 -0.91 -10.80
C ILE A 143 2.54 -0.94 -9.26
N MET A 144 3.54 -0.44 -8.55
CA MET A 144 3.59 -0.52 -7.09
C MET A 144 2.63 0.45 -6.39
N THR A 145 2.52 1.68 -6.89
CA THR A 145 1.80 2.75 -6.17
C THR A 145 0.36 2.94 -6.65
N VAL A 146 0.07 2.61 -7.91
CA VAL A 146 -1.27 2.80 -8.48
C VAL A 146 -1.96 1.47 -8.67
N PHE A 147 -1.39 0.56 -9.47
CA PHE A 147 -2.01 -0.72 -9.82
C PHE A 147 -2.22 -1.59 -8.58
N ALA A 148 -1.18 -1.87 -7.79
CA ALA A 148 -1.29 -2.73 -6.61
C ALA A 148 -2.28 -2.16 -5.57
N LEU A 149 -2.19 -0.86 -5.23
CA LEU A 149 -3.12 -0.24 -4.28
C LEU A 149 -4.56 -0.23 -4.78
N SER A 150 -4.78 -0.06 -6.08
CA SER A 150 -6.12 -0.05 -6.65
C SER A 150 -6.83 -1.42 -6.58
N HIS A 151 -6.10 -2.52 -6.41
CA HIS A 151 -6.71 -3.83 -6.15
C HIS A 151 -7.40 -3.88 -4.77
N ALA A 152 -6.85 -3.19 -3.77
CA ALA A 152 -7.51 -3.07 -2.47
C ALA A 152 -8.83 -2.30 -2.59
N ALA A 153 -8.86 -1.23 -3.39
CA ALA A 153 -10.09 -0.51 -3.70
C ALA A 153 -11.09 -1.39 -4.48
N TRP A 154 -10.61 -2.18 -5.43
CA TRP A 154 -11.43 -3.11 -6.19
C TRP A 154 -12.08 -4.19 -5.31
N LEU A 155 -11.35 -4.74 -4.33
CA LEU A 155 -11.90 -5.71 -3.37
C LEU A 155 -13.13 -5.15 -2.62
N LEU A 156 -13.14 -3.85 -2.30
CA LEU A 156 -14.29 -3.18 -1.68
C LEU A 156 -15.48 -2.97 -2.64
N MET A 157 -15.22 -2.98 -3.94
CA MET A 157 -16.23 -2.74 -4.98
C MET A 157 -16.80 -4.01 -5.60
N LEU A 158 -16.33 -5.19 -5.18
CA LEU A 158 -16.79 -6.46 -5.74
C LEU A 158 -18.33 -6.56 -5.68
N PRO A 159 -18.99 -6.88 -6.81
CA PRO A 159 -20.44 -7.08 -6.88
C PRO A 159 -20.79 -8.42 -6.23
N THR A 160 -20.67 -8.48 -4.92
CA THR A 160 -21.06 -9.64 -4.13
C THR A 160 -22.51 -9.48 -3.71
N THR A 161 -23.23 -10.61 -3.64
CA THR A 161 -24.61 -10.68 -3.12
C THR A 161 -24.74 -10.15 -1.70
N ASN A 162 -23.62 -9.97 -1.00
CA ASN A 162 -23.52 -9.36 0.32
C ASN A 162 -22.36 -8.36 0.34
N ILE A 163 -22.67 -7.05 0.31
CA ILE A 163 -21.71 -5.92 0.35
C ILE A 163 -20.67 -6.07 1.48
N GLN A 164 -21.00 -6.82 2.55
CA GLN A 164 -20.09 -7.11 3.65
C GLN A 164 -18.88 -7.98 3.26
N GLY A 165 -18.96 -8.78 2.18
CA GLY A 165 -17.91 -9.71 1.77
C GLY A 165 -16.64 -9.02 1.28
N GLY A 166 -16.78 -8.04 0.39
CA GLY A 166 -15.64 -7.28 -0.14
C GLY A 166 -14.89 -6.50 0.94
N ALA A 167 -15.63 -5.87 1.86
CA ALA A 167 -15.06 -5.19 3.01
C ALA A 167 -14.36 -6.14 3.99
N LEU A 168 -14.87 -7.36 4.16
CA LEU A 168 -14.19 -8.36 4.99
C LEU A 168 -12.84 -8.77 4.41
N LEU A 169 -12.72 -8.87 3.08
CA LEU A 169 -11.45 -9.19 2.40
C LEU A 169 -10.40 -8.10 2.60
N VAL A 170 -10.80 -6.83 2.60
CA VAL A 170 -9.89 -5.72 2.89
C VAL A 170 -9.51 -5.68 4.37
N LEU A 171 -10.46 -5.92 5.28
CA LEU A 171 -10.13 -6.05 6.71
C LEU A 171 -9.21 -7.23 6.97
N PHE A 172 -9.37 -8.33 6.24
CA PHE A 172 -8.47 -9.47 6.30
C PHE A 172 -7.07 -9.13 5.80
N LEU A 173 -6.95 -8.45 4.65
CA LEU A 173 -5.67 -8.00 4.11
C LEU A 173 -4.97 -7.05 5.08
N LEU A 174 -5.71 -6.07 5.62
CA LEU A 174 -5.21 -5.16 6.64
C LEU A 174 -4.71 -5.96 7.87
N ALA A 175 -5.52 -6.88 8.39
CA ALA A 175 -5.13 -7.71 9.54
C ALA A 175 -3.86 -8.54 9.29
N LEU A 176 -3.66 -9.06 8.08
CA LEU A 176 -2.44 -9.78 7.71
C LEU A 176 -1.21 -8.85 7.67
N THR A 177 -1.33 -7.69 7.05
CA THR A 177 -0.24 -6.70 6.99
C THR A 177 0.13 -6.22 8.39
N GLU A 178 -0.86 -5.93 9.23
CA GLU A 178 -0.67 -5.48 10.60
C GLU A 178 -0.06 -6.59 11.50
N SER A 179 -0.52 -7.83 11.34
CA SER A 179 0.06 -8.98 12.05
C SER A 179 1.52 -9.19 11.66
N ASN A 180 1.87 -8.90 10.40
CA ASN A 180 3.24 -8.98 9.92
C ASN A 180 4.13 -7.88 10.55
N ASP A 181 3.67 -6.63 10.69
CA ASP A 181 4.44 -5.57 11.37
C ASP A 181 4.70 -5.91 12.85
N ILE A 182 3.68 -6.42 13.56
CA ILE A 182 3.85 -6.85 14.96
C ILE A 182 4.83 -8.03 15.06
N ALA A 183 4.72 -9.02 14.16
CA ALA A 183 5.61 -10.17 14.15
C ALA A 183 7.07 -9.76 13.90
N GLN A 184 7.32 -8.81 12.99
CA GLN A 184 8.66 -8.25 12.75
C GLN A 184 9.19 -7.50 13.98
N TYR A 185 8.35 -6.75 14.68
CA TYR A 185 8.74 -6.04 15.89
C TYR A 185 9.10 -7.00 17.04
N LEU A 186 8.29 -8.04 17.27
CA LEU A 186 8.55 -9.04 18.31
C LEU A 186 9.71 -9.98 17.94
N GLY A 187 9.87 -10.27 16.65
CA GLY A 187 10.86 -11.20 16.11
C GLY A 187 12.22 -10.59 15.80
N ASN A 188 12.54 -9.39 16.31
CA ASN A 188 13.84 -8.73 16.15
C ASN A 188 15.01 -9.42 16.91
N ASP A 189 14.87 -10.72 17.22
CA ASP A 189 16.02 -11.61 17.39
C ASP A 189 16.57 -11.88 15.98
N SER A 190 17.80 -11.39 15.75
CA SER A 190 18.50 -11.24 14.46
C SER A 190 18.48 -12.41 13.48
N ASN A 191 18.12 -13.63 13.90
CA ASN A 191 18.03 -14.79 13.02
C ASN A 191 16.72 -14.89 12.24
N LEU A 192 15.61 -14.32 12.73
CA LEU A 192 14.31 -14.38 12.01
C LEU A 192 14.19 -13.29 10.94
N LEU A 193 14.81 -12.12 11.17
CA LEU A 193 14.86 -11.03 10.19
C LEU A 193 15.58 -11.46 8.91
N ILE A 194 16.67 -12.22 9.00
CA ILE A 194 17.41 -12.72 7.82
C ILE A 194 16.54 -13.67 6.99
N VAL A 195 15.78 -14.56 7.64
CA VAL A 195 14.93 -15.54 6.94
C VAL A 195 13.79 -14.86 6.18
N PHE A 196 13.18 -13.81 6.75
CA PHE A 196 12.14 -13.04 6.06
C PHE A 196 12.69 -12.06 5.01
N TYR A 197 13.87 -11.46 5.23
CA TYR A 197 14.53 -10.60 4.25
C TYR A 197 14.93 -11.37 2.98
N VAL A 198 15.48 -12.58 3.15
CA VAL A 198 15.89 -13.48 2.06
C VAL A 198 14.72 -13.90 1.17
N GLN A 199 13.48 -13.90 1.67
CA GLN A 199 12.32 -14.28 0.87
C GLN A 199 11.72 -13.13 0.04
N ILE A 200 12.10 -11.87 0.31
CA ILE A 200 11.55 -10.68 -0.38
C ILE A 200 12.61 -10.03 -1.30
N MET A 201 13.90 -10.29 -1.08
CA MET A 201 15.00 -9.71 -1.84
C MET A 201 15.46 -10.69 -2.94
N PRO A 202 15.52 -10.28 -4.23
CA PRO A 202 16.09 -11.12 -5.29
C PRO A 202 17.56 -11.45 -4.98
N ASP A 203 17.96 -12.72 -5.15
CA ASP A 203 19.29 -13.26 -4.79
C ASP A 203 20.48 -12.44 -5.33
N ASP A 204 20.28 -11.69 -6.42
CA ASP A 204 21.29 -10.83 -7.04
C ASP A 204 21.84 -9.73 -6.10
N PHE A 205 21.02 -9.25 -5.17
CA PHE A 205 21.39 -8.16 -4.26
C PHE A 205 22.23 -8.67 -3.06
N VAL A 206 22.06 -9.93 -2.66
CA VAL A 206 22.86 -10.58 -1.60
C VAL A 206 24.28 -10.88 -2.09
N MET A 207 24.42 -11.26 -3.37
CA MET A 207 25.75 -11.52 -3.96
C MET A 207 26.61 -10.26 -4.10
N GLN A 208 26.03 -9.06 -4.20
CA GLN A 208 26.81 -7.82 -4.31
C GLN A 208 27.39 -7.35 -2.96
N LEU A 209 26.77 -7.71 -1.83
CA LEU A 209 27.26 -7.31 -0.51
C LEU A 209 28.48 -8.13 -0.06
N HIS A 210 28.67 -9.33 -0.59
CA HIS A 210 29.84 -10.17 -0.31
C HIS A 210 31.09 -9.80 -1.15
N ARG A 211 30.99 -8.78 -2.02
CA ARG A 211 32.10 -8.31 -2.87
C ARG A 211 32.82 -7.07 -2.33
N PHE A 212 32.49 -6.61 -1.12
CA PHE A 212 33.18 -5.53 -0.41
C PHE A 212 33.63 -5.99 0.97
#